data_AF-A0A1T5FDR0-F1
#
_entry.id   AF-A0A1T5FDR0-F1
#
_cell.length_a   1.000
_cell.length_b   1.000
_cell.length_c   1.000
_cell.angle_alpha   90.00
_cell.angle_beta   90.00
_cell.angle_gamma   90.00
#
_symmetry.space_group_name_H-M   'P 1'
#
loop_
_entity.id
_entity.type
_entity.pdbx_description
1 polymer ?
#
loop_
_entity_poly.entity_id
_entity_poly.type
_entity_poly.pdbx_seq_one_letter_code
_entity_poly.pdbx_strand_id
1 'polypeptide(L)'
;MGFTLQKAVCLLPSINKFIMLLAATMVFTGCEHDTRVRQKIEAEKQADMKEVIYKNLSAQMPIAYPEEILDFSPSDLEYIALTENLNGASHLRTINGNTFDEIVEGVRKNYPDFDNATPEEYKPYFPKLSTEQIIENQDIVFQYVEKLMGYEVAISVAASRSGRTKSNLRTSYGTSNSCDEWYYATHLRLDKGGMDKARDLAKSKAGVLEDERQDANRHAIWNVYLGKYAAYRYGSVGEAMGVVQGLTEAHECDVPQNKALSKDMDLFNNLVGLLYFSQIAQKYKKNIFDYNVKVTKTDDEIYTYIKSLNDRMAASSAEISNGPLNILVRLK
;
A
#
# COMPACT_ATOMS: atom_id res chain seq x y z
N MET A 1 -17.31 -32.03 -13.08
CA MET A 1 -16.03 -32.54 -13.60
C MET A 1 -15.01 -32.47 -12.46
N GLY A 2 -14.86 -33.56 -11.72
CA GLY A 2 -13.90 -33.67 -10.61
C GLY A 2 -12.74 -34.56 -11.03
N PHE A 3 -11.51 -34.08 -10.83
CA PHE A 3 -10.31 -34.88 -10.99
C PHE A 3 -9.98 -35.55 -9.66
N THR A 4 -10.05 -36.89 -9.62
CA THR A 4 -9.68 -37.71 -8.47
C THR A 4 -8.19 -38.05 -8.48
N LEU A 5 -7.60 -37.93 -7.29
CA LEU A 5 -6.19 -38.01 -6.94
C LEU A 5 -5.68 -39.47 -6.91
N GLN A 6 -5.82 -40.22 -8.00
CA GLN A 6 -5.61 -41.68 -7.99
C GLN A 6 -4.49 -42.21 -8.90
N LYS A 7 -3.58 -41.38 -9.40
CA LYS A 7 -2.52 -41.82 -10.35
C LYS A 7 -1.08 -41.39 -10.03
N ALA A 8 -0.72 -41.19 -8.76
CA ALA A 8 0.67 -40.87 -8.39
C ALA A 8 1.29 -41.80 -7.33
N VAL A 9 0.82 -43.04 -7.20
CA VAL A 9 1.43 -44.04 -6.30
C VAL A 9 1.73 -45.31 -7.06
N CYS A 10 2.63 -45.22 -8.04
CA CYS A 10 3.25 -46.37 -8.69
C CYS A 10 4.61 -45.94 -9.24
N LEU A 11 5.59 -45.73 -8.35
CA LEU A 11 7.03 -45.75 -8.63
C LEU A 11 7.76 -45.45 -7.31
N LEU A 12 8.16 -46.49 -6.57
CA LEU A 12 9.27 -46.57 -5.57
C LEU A 12 9.02 -47.71 -4.56
N PRO A 13 9.41 -48.97 -4.87
CA PRO A 13 9.16 -50.12 -3.98
C PRO A 13 10.29 -50.38 -2.97
N SER A 14 10.94 -49.34 -2.41
CA SER A 14 11.96 -49.57 -1.36
C SER A 14 12.23 -48.39 -0.42
N ILE A 15 11.35 -47.38 -0.33
CA ILE A 15 11.49 -46.39 0.74
C ILE A 15 10.94 -47.01 2.03
N ASN A 16 11.88 -47.31 2.93
CA ASN A 16 11.63 -47.89 4.24
C ASN A 16 10.53 -47.11 4.96
N LYS A 17 9.44 -47.78 5.36
CA LYS A 17 8.28 -47.16 6.06
C LYS A 17 8.72 -46.37 7.30
N PHE A 18 9.86 -46.73 7.87
CA PHE A 18 10.50 -46.02 8.98
C PHE A 18 10.99 -44.61 8.61
N ILE A 19 11.51 -44.40 7.39
CA ILE A 19 11.98 -43.10 6.90
C ILE A 19 10.79 -42.17 6.61
N MET A 20 9.69 -42.71 6.06
CA MET A 20 8.45 -41.94 5.87
C MET A 20 7.84 -41.50 7.21
N LEU A 21 7.89 -42.36 8.24
CA LEU A 21 7.41 -42.03 9.58
C LEU A 21 8.30 -40.98 10.27
N LEU A 22 9.63 -41.07 10.11
CA LEU A 22 10.60 -40.08 10.62
C LEU A 22 10.49 -38.73 9.91
N ALA A 23 10.30 -38.72 8.60
CA ALA A 23 10.07 -37.49 7.85
C ALA A 23 8.74 -36.83 8.25
N ALA A 24 7.68 -37.62 8.44
CA ALA A 24 6.41 -37.11 8.94
C ALA A 24 6.56 -36.52 10.35
N THR A 25 7.19 -37.23 11.30
CA THR A 25 7.38 -36.70 12.65
C THR A 25 8.26 -35.45 12.69
N MET A 26 9.30 -35.34 11.85
CA MET A 26 10.09 -34.10 11.74
C MET A 26 9.30 -32.93 11.14
N VAL A 27 8.39 -33.18 10.20
CA VAL A 27 7.51 -32.13 9.65
C VAL A 27 6.47 -31.69 10.67
N PHE A 28 5.90 -32.61 11.46
CA PHE A 28 4.94 -32.29 12.51
C PHE A 28 5.58 -31.57 13.71
N THR A 29 6.78 -31.98 14.16
CA THR A 29 7.48 -31.28 15.26
C THR A 29 8.05 -29.94 14.84
N GLY A 30 8.43 -29.77 13.56
CA GLY A 30 8.83 -28.49 12.99
C GLY A 30 7.70 -27.45 13.00
N CYS A 31 6.49 -27.85 12.57
CA CYS A 31 5.30 -26.98 12.61
C CYS A 31 4.88 -26.62 14.04
N GLU A 32 4.91 -27.57 14.98
CA GLU A 32 4.56 -27.32 16.39
C GLU A 32 5.60 -26.43 17.10
N HIS A 33 6.88 -26.56 16.78
CA HIS A 33 7.91 -25.69 17.35
C HIS A 33 7.79 -24.25 16.84
N ASP A 34 7.54 -24.06 15.55
CA ASP A 34 7.43 -22.74 14.93
C ASP A 34 6.15 -22.01 15.40
N THR A 35 5.03 -22.74 15.59
CA THR A 35 3.81 -22.17 16.21
C THR A 35 4.02 -21.81 17.68
N ARG A 36 4.73 -22.63 18.46
CA ARG A 36 4.97 -22.36 19.89
C ARG A 36 5.93 -21.20 20.12
N VAL A 37 6.94 -21.04 19.26
CA VAL A 37 7.87 -19.90 19.27
C VAL A 37 7.14 -18.62 18.87
N ARG A 38 6.30 -18.65 17.82
CA ARG A 38 5.46 -17.50 17.44
C ARG A 38 4.50 -17.10 18.55
N GLN A 39 3.79 -18.05 19.15
CA GLN A 39 2.88 -17.78 20.28
C GLN A 39 3.61 -17.19 21.49
N LYS A 40 4.85 -17.64 21.76
CA LYS A 40 5.65 -17.10 22.86
C LYS A 40 6.15 -15.68 22.57
N ILE A 41 6.58 -15.39 21.34
CA ILE A 41 7.00 -14.05 20.91
C ILE A 41 5.82 -13.08 20.87
N GLU A 42 4.64 -13.53 20.42
CA GLU A 42 3.39 -12.76 20.45
C GLU A 42 2.94 -12.47 21.89
N ALA A 43 3.05 -13.45 22.79
CA ALA A 43 2.74 -13.28 24.21
C ALA A 43 3.73 -12.35 24.93
N GLU A 44 5.02 -12.39 24.59
CA GLU A 44 6.03 -11.46 25.12
C GLU A 44 5.87 -10.04 24.52
N LYS A 45 5.50 -9.89 23.24
CA LYS A 45 5.14 -8.59 22.63
C LYS A 45 3.89 -7.97 23.28
N GLN A 46 2.93 -8.77 23.75
CA GLN A 46 1.72 -8.28 24.42
C GLN A 46 1.93 -7.91 25.91
N ALA A 47 3.01 -8.35 26.54
CA ALA A 47 3.22 -8.15 27.98
C ALA A 47 3.64 -6.72 28.38
N ASP A 48 4.19 -5.95 27.43
CA ASP A 48 4.70 -4.59 27.66
C ASP A 48 3.99 -3.56 26.76
N MET A 49 2.68 -3.40 26.96
CA MET A 49 1.88 -2.38 26.28
C MET A 49 1.53 -1.23 27.24
N LYS A 50 1.52 0.01 26.73
CA LYS A 50 1.02 1.20 27.42
C LYS A 50 -0.28 1.69 26.78
N GLU A 51 -1.14 2.25 27.61
CA GLU A 51 -2.38 2.87 27.17
C GLU A 51 -2.10 4.26 26.57
N VAL A 52 -2.67 4.54 25.40
CA VAL A 52 -2.66 5.85 24.74
C VAL A 52 -4.04 6.22 24.24
N ILE A 53 -4.26 7.51 23.99
CA ILE A 53 -5.50 8.02 23.41
C ILE A 53 -5.25 8.34 21.94
N TYR A 54 -5.94 7.63 21.04
CA TYR A 54 -5.90 7.89 19.60
C TYR A 54 -7.30 8.22 19.09
N LYS A 55 -7.49 9.45 18.59
CA LYS A 55 -8.77 9.96 18.08
C LYS A 55 -9.97 9.66 19.01
N ASN A 56 -9.79 9.94 20.31
CA ASN A 56 -10.75 9.70 21.39
C ASN A 56 -11.03 8.21 21.74
N LEU A 57 -10.27 7.28 21.19
CA LEU A 57 -10.32 5.87 21.57
C LEU A 57 -9.13 5.52 22.46
N SER A 58 -9.38 4.70 23.49
CA SER A 58 -8.33 4.12 24.31
C SER A 58 -7.70 2.95 23.55
N ALA A 59 -6.43 3.09 23.24
CA ALA A 59 -5.63 2.12 22.50
C ALA A 59 -4.42 1.64 23.32
N GLN A 60 -3.77 0.59 22.86
CA GLN A 60 -2.57 0.00 23.45
C GLN A 60 -1.44 0.03 22.43
N MET A 61 -0.26 0.50 22.85
CA MET A 61 0.96 0.49 22.03
C MET A 61 2.12 -0.14 22.80
N PRO A 62 3.12 -0.73 22.13
CA PRO A 62 4.31 -1.22 22.82
C PRO A 62 4.98 -0.11 23.65
N ILE A 63 5.42 -0.41 24.88
CA ILE A 63 6.07 0.57 25.76
C ILE A 63 7.32 1.17 25.11
N ALA A 64 8.04 0.37 24.31
CA ALA A 64 9.22 0.79 23.59
C ALA A 64 8.94 1.81 22.46
N TYR A 65 7.67 1.99 22.06
CA TYR A 65 7.32 2.90 20.98
C TYR A 65 7.13 4.32 21.53
N PRO A 66 7.70 5.35 20.87
CA PRO A 66 7.39 6.74 21.18
C PRO A 66 5.90 7.02 20.93
N GLU A 67 5.28 7.93 21.68
CA GLU A 67 3.87 8.29 21.45
C GLU A 67 3.72 9.15 20.19
N GLU A 68 4.78 9.87 19.85
CA GLU A 68 4.89 10.75 18.69
C GLU A 68 4.66 10.01 17.36
N ILE A 69 4.80 8.67 17.33
CA ILE A 69 4.55 7.87 16.13
C ILE A 69 3.12 8.04 15.59
N LEU A 70 2.17 8.40 16.46
CA LEU A 70 0.79 8.61 16.07
C LEU A 70 0.62 9.84 15.16
N ASP A 71 1.56 10.79 15.23
CA ASP A 71 1.59 12.03 14.47
C ASP A 71 2.63 12.03 13.34
N PHE A 72 3.50 11.02 13.26
CA PHE A 72 4.54 10.97 12.23
C PHE A 72 3.99 10.99 10.81
N SER A 73 4.60 11.86 10.01
CA SER A 73 4.46 11.95 8.57
C SER A 73 5.37 10.95 7.85
N PRO A 74 5.21 10.73 6.54
CA PRO A 74 6.14 9.93 5.74
C PRO A 74 7.60 10.39 5.91
N SER A 75 7.84 11.71 5.95
CA SER A 75 9.17 12.28 6.11
C SER A 75 9.78 12.03 7.49
N ASP A 76 8.96 11.92 8.55
CA ASP A 76 9.46 11.58 9.88
C ASP A 76 9.90 10.12 9.94
N LEU A 77 9.14 9.20 9.33
CA LEU A 77 9.51 7.79 9.22
C LEU A 77 10.78 7.60 8.38
N GLU A 78 10.88 8.34 7.27
CA GLU A 78 12.10 8.40 6.48
C GLU A 78 13.28 8.90 7.33
N TYR A 79 13.10 10.00 8.04
CA TYR A 79 14.11 10.56 8.91
C TYR A 79 14.59 9.53 9.94
N ILE A 80 13.68 8.81 10.61
CA ILE A 80 14.03 7.74 11.58
C ILE A 80 14.84 6.63 10.91
N ALA A 81 14.42 6.20 9.72
CA ALA A 81 15.11 5.17 8.96
C ALA A 81 16.51 5.59 8.48
N LEU A 82 16.72 6.89 8.25
CA LEU A 82 17.97 7.46 7.75
C LEU A 82 18.90 7.97 8.85
N THR A 83 18.38 8.37 10.01
CA THR A 83 19.16 9.05 11.07
C THR A 83 20.01 8.14 11.91
N GLU A 84 19.76 6.83 11.85
CA GLU A 84 20.70 5.82 12.32
C GLU A 84 21.96 5.70 11.42
N ASN A 85 22.15 6.57 10.40
CA ASN A 85 23.44 6.69 9.67
C ASN A 85 23.65 8.06 8.97
N LEU A 86 24.57 8.89 9.50
CA LEU A 86 24.98 10.24 9.04
C LEU A 86 25.59 10.35 7.61
N ASN A 87 25.54 9.31 6.79
CA ASN A 87 26.20 9.27 5.47
C ASN A 87 25.22 9.05 4.30
N GLY A 88 24.22 9.92 4.18
CA GLY A 88 23.66 10.40 2.90
C GLY A 88 23.40 9.37 1.78
N ALA A 89 22.78 8.22 2.07
CA ALA A 89 22.35 7.28 1.04
C ALA A 89 20.82 7.28 0.90
N SER A 90 20.33 7.98 -0.11
CA SER A 90 18.92 8.30 -0.42
C SER A 90 18.12 7.16 -1.07
N HIS A 91 18.62 5.92 -1.13
CA HIS A 91 17.93 4.86 -1.88
C HIS A 91 17.82 3.56 -1.06
N LEU A 92 16.57 3.17 -0.79
CA LEU A 92 16.16 2.09 0.12
C LEU A 92 15.96 0.73 -0.55
N ARG A 93 16.22 0.64 -1.86
CA ARG A 93 15.74 -0.49 -2.66
C ARG A 93 16.34 -1.85 -2.33
N THR A 94 17.47 -1.91 -1.62
CA THR A 94 17.96 -3.18 -1.07
C THR A 94 18.78 -2.95 0.19
N ILE A 95 18.30 -3.45 1.31
CA ILE A 95 18.89 -3.33 2.63
C ILE A 95 19.13 -4.73 3.18
N ASN A 96 20.38 -5.09 3.48
CA ASN A 96 20.78 -6.45 3.86
C ASN A 96 20.32 -7.59 2.93
N GLY A 97 20.11 -7.30 1.64
CA GLY A 97 19.62 -8.29 0.67
C GLY A 97 18.11 -8.37 0.57
N ASN A 98 17.38 -7.75 1.51
CA ASN A 98 15.94 -7.57 1.43
C ASN A 98 15.62 -6.25 0.72
N THR A 99 14.66 -6.27 -0.18
CA THR A 99 14.02 -5.10 -0.76
C THR A 99 13.15 -4.41 0.30
N PHE A 100 12.83 -3.13 0.08
CA PHE A 100 11.88 -2.40 0.93
C PHE A 100 10.54 -3.15 1.02
N ASP A 101 10.08 -3.74 -0.08
CA ASP A 101 8.86 -4.56 -0.11
C ASP A 101 8.95 -5.80 0.76
N GLU A 102 10.09 -6.50 0.75
CA GLU A 102 10.29 -7.66 1.62
C GLU A 102 10.28 -7.27 3.10
N ILE A 103 10.79 -6.08 3.44
CA ILE A 103 10.71 -5.54 4.80
C ILE A 103 9.25 -5.24 5.17
N VAL A 104 8.52 -4.52 4.30
CA VAL A 104 7.11 -4.20 4.53
C VAL A 104 6.27 -5.46 4.69
N GLU A 105 6.39 -6.43 3.79
CA GLU A 105 5.66 -7.70 3.87
C GLU A 105 6.10 -8.55 5.07
N GLY A 106 7.35 -8.41 5.52
CA GLY A 106 7.83 -8.99 6.77
C GLY A 106 7.11 -8.39 7.99
N VAL A 107 6.98 -7.07 8.04
CA VAL A 107 6.25 -6.37 9.11
C VAL A 107 4.76 -6.71 9.08
N ARG A 108 4.11 -6.66 7.91
CA ARG A 108 2.66 -6.92 7.76
C ARG A 108 2.23 -8.26 8.36
N LYS A 109 3.07 -9.30 8.27
CA LYS A 109 2.79 -10.62 8.83
C LYS A 109 2.64 -10.66 10.35
N ASN A 110 3.10 -9.62 11.06
CA ASN A 110 3.00 -9.50 12.51
C ASN A 110 1.75 -8.75 12.98
N TYR A 111 0.91 -8.28 12.05
CA TYR A 111 -0.28 -7.49 12.33
C TYR A 111 -1.53 -8.15 11.74
N PRO A 112 -2.73 -7.82 12.26
CA PRO A 112 -3.97 -8.29 11.67
C PRO A 112 -4.05 -7.95 10.17
N ASP A 113 -4.44 -8.94 9.37
CA ASP A 113 -4.65 -8.74 7.93
C ASP A 113 -5.92 -7.90 7.71
N PHE A 114 -5.78 -6.68 7.20
CA PHE A 114 -6.91 -5.78 6.96
C PHE A 114 -8.03 -6.38 6.08
N ASP A 115 -7.74 -7.37 5.24
CA ASP A 115 -8.76 -8.04 4.41
C ASP A 115 -9.55 -9.13 5.12
N ASN A 116 -8.88 -9.83 6.04
CA ASN A 116 -9.34 -11.12 6.53
C ASN A 116 -9.45 -11.19 8.05
N ALA A 117 -8.92 -10.19 8.75
CA ALA A 117 -8.92 -10.15 10.20
C ALA A 117 -10.32 -9.97 10.77
N THR A 118 -10.58 -10.70 11.84
CA THR A 118 -11.74 -10.57 12.71
C THR A 118 -11.53 -9.40 13.68
N PRO A 119 -12.61 -8.76 14.18
CA PRO A 119 -12.48 -7.73 15.21
C PRO A 119 -11.71 -8.19 16.46
N GLU A 120 -11.77 -9.49 16.77
CA GLU A 120 -11.06 -10.12 17.88
C GLU A 120 -9.53 -9.97 17.76
N GLU A 121 -8.98 -10.01 16.55
CA GLU A 121 -7.54 -9.81 16.30
C GLU A 121 -7.08 -8.38 16.60
N TYR A 122 -8.00 -7.42 16.67
CA TYR A 122 -7.70 -6.03 17.05
C TYR A 122 -7.83 -5.75 18.55
N LYS A 123 -8.36 -6.70 19.34
CA LYS A 123 -8.50 -6.56 20.80
C LYS A 123 -7.19 -6.30 21.55
N PRO A 124 -6.03 -6.85 21.16
CA PRO A 124 -4.76 -6.50 21.80
C PRO A 124 -4.44 -5.00 21.72
N TYR A 125 -4.90 -4.33 20.64
CA TYR A 125 -4.70 -2.89 20.43
C TYR A 125 -5.82 -2.04 21.04
N PHE A 126 -7.04 -2.58 21.18
CA PHE A 126 -8.20 -1.87 21.70
C PHE A 126 -8.98 -2.72 22.73
N PRO A 127 -8.38 -3.06 23.89
CA PRO A 127 -8.95 -4.02 24.82
C PRO A 127 -10.25 -3.55 25.48
N LYS A 128 -10.48 -2.23 25.53
CA LYS A 128 -11.66 -1.62 26.15
C LYS A 128 -12.86 -1.50 25.20
N LEU A 129 -12.68 -1.67 23.89
CA LEU A 129 -13.76 -1.60 22.91
C LEU A 129 -14.46 -2.96 22.79
N SER A 130 -15.78 -3.00 22.63
CA SER A 130 -16.50 -4.21 22.22
C SER A 130 -16.21 -4.57 20.75
N THR A 131 -16.62 -5.77 20.31
CA THR A 131 -16.50 -6.17 18.89
C THR A 131 -17.30 -5.21 18.00
N GLU A 132 -18.50 -4.81 18.42
CA GLU A 132 -19.34 -3.84 17.73
C GLU A 132 -18.67 -2.47 17.65
N GLN A 133 -18.04 -2.01 18.75
CA GLN A 133 -17.34 -0.73 18.76
C GLN A 133 -16.09 -0.74 17.87
N ILE A 134 -15.37 -1.86 17.77
CA ILE A 134 -14.26 -2.02 16.83
C ILE A 134 -14.76 -1.89 15.39
N ILE A 135 -15.91 -2.50 15.07
CA ILE A 135 -16.53 -2.40 13.74
C ILE A 135 -17.00 -0.97 13.47
N GLU A 136 -17.70 -0.34 14.42
CA GLU A 136 -18.19 1.03 14.28
C GLU A 136 -17.06 2.06 14.12
N ASN A 137 -15.87 1.76 14.65
CA ASN A 137 -14.69 2.62 14.59
C ASN A 137 -13.57 2.03 13.70
N GLN A 138 -13.90 1.16 12.76
CA GLN A 138 -12.95 0.39 11.96
C GLN A 138 -11.88 1.27 11.29
N ASP A 139 -12.27 2.41 10.72
CA ASP A 139 -11.33 3.32 10.06
C ASP A 139 -10.28 3.88 11.04
N ILE A 140 -10.67 4.20 12.28
CA ILE A 140 -9.75 4.70 13.31
C ILE A 140 -8.84 3.56 13.78
N VAL A 141 -9.40 2.37 14.04
CA VAL A 141 -8.64 1.18 14.44
C VAL A 141 -7.59 0.83 13.40
N PHE A 142 -7.96 0.87 12.12
CA PHE A 142 -7.05 0.55 11.03
C PHE A 142 -5.94 1.58 10.87
N GLN A 143 -6.27 2.88 10.92
CA GLN A 143 -5.28 3.95 10.88
C GLN A 143 -4.28 3.83 12.04
N TYR A 144 -4.75 3.49 13.23
CA TYR A 144 -3.88 3.27 14.39
C TYR A 144 -2.87 2.15 14.14
N VAL A 145 -3.35 0.98 13.67
CA VAL A 145 -2.48 -0.16 13.36
C VAL A 145 -1.48 0.18 12.25
N GLU A 146 -1.90 0.91 11.21
CA GLU A 146 -1.00 1.40 10.16
C GLU A 146 0.13 2.28 10.71
N LYS A 147 -0.13 3.14 11.72
CA LYS A 147 0.91 3.94 12.36
C LYS A 147 1.96 3.09 13.07
N LEU A 148 1.52 2.06 13.80
CA LEU A 148 2.43 1.11 14.46
C LEU A 148 3.29 0.37 13.44
N MET A 149 2.65 -0.14 12.38
CA MET A 149 3.34 -0.84 11.29
C MET A 149 4.34 0.05 10.57
N GLY A 150 3.99 1.30 10.25
CA GLY A 150 4.88 2.24 9.57
C GLY A 150 6.14 2.54 10.38
N TYR A 151 6.00 2.68 11.70
CA TYR A 151 7.14 2.80 12.60
C TYR A 151 7.99 1.52 12.61
N GLU A 152 7.37 0.33 12.68
CA GLU A 152 8.11 -0.94 12.65
C GLU A 152 8.87 -1.14 11.31
N VAL A 153 8.30 -0.67 10.19
CA VAL A 153 9.00 -0.61 8.89
C VAL A 153 10.22 0.31 8.99
N ALA A 154 10.07 1.53 9.53
CA ALA A 154 11.17 2.49 9.64
C ALA A 154 12.35 1.96 10.47
N ILE A 155 12.08 1.39 11.64
CA ILE A 155 13.13 0.81 12.49
C ILE A 155 13.72 -0.47 11.89
N SER A 156 12.94 -1.27 11.15
CA SER A 156 13.44 -2.46 10.44
C SER A 156 14.39 -2.07 9.31
N VAL A 157 14.06 -1.00 8.58
CA VAL A 157 14.91 -0.37 7.58
C VAL A 157 16.22 0.12 8.22
N ALA A 158 16.15 0.83 9.34
CA ALA A 158 17.32 1.33 10.08
C ALA A 158 18.23 0.17 10.55
N ALA A 159 17.66 -0.82 11.22
CA ALA A 159 18.39 -1.98 11.75
C ALA A 159 19.08 -2.77 10.62
N SER A 160 18.44 -2.87 9.45
CA SER A 160 18.98 -3.55 8.29
C SER A 160 20.18 -2.81 7.66
N ARG A 161 20.46 -1.55 8.01
CA ARG A 161 21.64 -0.83 7.48
C ARG A 161 22.91 -1.01 8.30
N SER A 162 22.80 -1.48 9.54
CA SER A 162 23.92 -1.60 10.49
C SER A 162 25.02 -2.61 10.11
N GLY A 163 24.85 -3.38 9.01
CA GLY A 163 25.75 -4.47 8.61
C GLY A 163 26.56 -4.29 7.32
N ARG A 164 26.51 -3.15 6.61
CA ARG A 164 27.11 -3.02 5.26
C ARG A 164 28.26 -2.01 5.15
N THR A 165 29.42 -2.49 4.66
CA THR A 165 30.44 -1.69 3.97
C THR A 165 29.93 -1.29 2.58
N LYS A 166 30.24 -0.06 2.15
CA LYS A 166 29.81 0.59 0.89
C LYS A 166 29.75 -0.40 -0.29
N SER A 167 28.55 -0.73 -0.75
CA SER A 167 28.36 -1.41 -2.03
C SER A 167 27.51 -0.56 -2.96
N ASN A 168 27.99 -0.36 -4.19
CA ASN A 168 27.26 0.28 -5.28
C ASN A 168 25.98 -0.50 -5.58
N LEU A 169 24.85 -0.02 -5.05
CA LEU A 169 23.53 -0.58 -5.32
C LEU A 169 23.06 -0.10 -6.69
N ARG A 170 23.02 -1.04 -7.63
CA ARG A 170 22.48 -0.86 -8.97
C ARG A 170 20.97 -1.05 -8.90
N THR A 171 20.22 0.01 -9.16
CA THR A 171 18.76 0.02 -9.25
C THR A 171 18.30 -0.86 -10.42
N SER A 172 17.57 -1.93 -10.13
CA SER A 172 16.86 -2.71 -11.15
C SER A 172 15.38 -2.80 -10.79
N TYR A 173 14.68 -1.68 -10.84
CA TYR A 173 13.22 -1.60 -11.08
C TYR A 173 12.94 -0.16 -11.57
N GLY A 174 12.07 0.02 -12.55
CA GLY A 174 11.74 1.37 -13.04
C GLY A 174 11.06 2.20 -11.94
N THR A 175 11.56 3.42 -11.74
CA THR A 175 10.78 4.61 -11.35
C THR A 175 10.07 4.74 -9.97
N SER A 176 10.26 3.89 -8.95
CA SER A 176 9.78 4.26 -7.58
C SER A 176 10.68 5.33 -6.96
N ASN A 177 10.13 6.46 -6.57
CA ASN A 177 10.89 7.53 -5.92
C ASN A 177 10.93 7.29 -4.39
N SER A 178 11.77 7.99 -3.63
CA SER A 178 11.87 7.70 -2.19
C SER A 178 10.57 8.03 -1.44
N CYS A 179 9.82 9.04 -1.91
CA CYS A 179 8.58 9.46 -1.27
C CYS A 179 7.43 8.48 -1.43
N ASP A 180 7.31 7.78 -2.57
CA ASP A 180 6.22 6.81 -2.78
C ASP A 180 6.37 5.60 -1.85
N GLU A 181 7.60 5.16 -1.59
CA GLU A 181 7.95 4.11 -0.62
C GLU A 181 7.53 4.51 0.80
N TRP A 182 7.85 5.73 1.24
CA TRP A 182 7.48 6.21 2.57
C TRP A 182 6.01 6.58 2.71
N TYR A 183 5.40 7.08 1.64
CA TYR A 183 3.96 7.28 1.59
C TYR A 183 3.25 5.94 1.77
N TYR A 184 3.72 4.89 1.08
CA TYR A 184 3.20 3.54 1.26
C TYR A 184 3.39 3.01 2.68
N ALA A 185 4.54 3.25 3.32
CA ALA A 185 4.79 2.85 4.71
C ALA A 185 3.80 3.47 5.72
N THR A 186 3.18 4.61 5.38
CA THR A 186 2.13 5.23 6.21
C THR A 186 0.70 4.83 5.83
N HIS A 187 0.53 4.08 4.73
CA HIS A 187 -0.77 3.69 4.16
C HIS A 187 -0.76 2.21 3.75
N LEU A 188 -0.32 1.34 4.67
CA LEU A 188 -0.07 -0.09 4.40
C LEU A 188 -1.33 -0.92 4.11
N ARG A 189 -2.53 -0.34 4.27
CA ARG A 189 -3.78 -0.89 3.73
C ARG A 189 -3.83 -0.86 2.21
N LEU A 190 -3.10 0.06 1.56
CA LEU A 190 -2.98 0.03 0.11
C LEU A 190 -2.41 -1.31 -0.32
N ASP A 191 -3.08 -1.97 -1.26
CA ASP A 191 -2.57 -3.20 -1.84
C ASP A 191 -1.58 -2.83 -2.95
N LYS A 192 -0.29 -3.08 -2.74
CA LYS A 192 0.72 -2.89 -3.79
C LYS A 192 0.41 -3.68 -5.05
N GLY A 193 -0.15 -4.87 -4.94
CA GLY A 193 -0.61 -5.65 -6.09
C GLY A 193 -1.75 -4.95 -6.84
N GLY A 194 -2.63 -4.24 -6.14
CA GLY A 194 -3.64 -3.36 -6.73
C GLY A 194 -3.01 -2.16 -7.45
N MET A 195 -2.00 -1.52 -6.86
CA MET A 195 -1.28 -0.39 -7.45
C MET A 195 -0.51 -0.79 -8.72
N ASP A 196 0.18 -1.94 -8.69
CA ASP A 196 0.89 -2.49 -9.85
C ASP A 196 -0.08 -2.84 -10.97
N LYS A 197 -1.23 -3.46 -10.65
CA LYS A 197 -2.31 -3.71 -11.62
C LYS A 197 -2.87 -2.42 -12.21
N ALA A 198 -3.09 -1.39 -11.38
CA ALA A 198 -3.56 -0.08 -11.85
C ALA A 198 -2.59 0.53 -12.87
N ARG A 199 -1.28 0.46 -12.58
CA ARG A 199 -0.22 0.93 -13.47
C ARG A 199 -0.16 0.11 -14.76
N ASP A 200 -0.23 -1.21 -14.68
CA ASP A 200 -0.14 -2.10 -15.83
C ASP A 200 -1.38 -1.98 -16.73
N LEU A 201 -2.57 -1.81 -16.14
CA LEU A 201 -3.80 -1.50 -16.87
C LEU A 201 -3.68 -0.15 -17.59
N ALA A 202 -3.23 0.90 -16.90
CA ALA A 202 -3.02 2.21 -17.52
C ALA A 202 -2.04 2.15 -18.69
N LYS A 203 -0.91 1.43 -18.53
CA LYS A 203 0.08 1.20 -19.60
C LYS A 203 -0.52 0.44 -20.78
N SER A 204 -1.23 -0.66 -20.51
CA SER A 204 -1.81 -1.50 -21.58
C SER A 204 -2.88 -0.76 -22.39
N LYS A 205 -3.63 0.15 -21.76
CA LYS A 205 -4.68 0.94 -22.42
C LYS A 205 -4.16 2.19 -23.12
N ALA A 206 -3.15 2.87 -22.56
CA ALA A 206 -2.59 4.08 -23.15
C ALA A 206 -1.68 3.80 -24.37
N GLY A 207 -1.11 2.58 -24.48
CA GLY A 207 -0.21 2.22 -25.57
C GLY A 207 1.26 2.60 -25.29
N VAL A 208 2.11 2.51 -26.32
CA VAL A 208 3.50 3.01 -26.26
C VAL A 208 3.44 4.52 -26.16
N LEU A 209 4.28 5.14 -25.32
CA LEU A 209 4.33 6.59 -25.16
C LEU A 209 4.95 7.25 -26.38
N GLU A 210 4.10 7.58 -27.34
CA GLU A 210 4.45 8.28 -28.56
C GLU A 210 4.32 9.80 -28.38
N ASP A 211 3.48 10.29 -27.46
CA ASP A 211 3.30 11.72 -27.18
C ASP A 211 2.82 12.06 -25.73
N GLU A 212 2.81 13.36 -25.41
CA GLU A 212 2.36 13.92 -24.12
C GLU A 212 0.88 13.69 -23.81
N ARG A 213 0.03 13.48 -24.83
CA ARG A 213 -1.42 13.24 -24.62
C ARG A 213 -1.67 11.81 -24.15
N GLN A 214 -0.93 10.86 -24.68
CA GLN A 214 -0.95 9.47 -24.22
C GLN A 214 -0.44 9.37 -22.78
N ASP A 215 0.57 10.18 -22.44
CA ASP A 215 1.08 10.31 -21.07
C ASP A 215 -0.01 10.85 -20.12
N ALA A 216 -0.67 11.95 -20.49
CA ALA A 216 -1.80 12.52 -19.76
C ALA A 216 -2.96 11.52 -19.56
N ASN A 217 -3.32 10.78 -20.62
CA ASN A 217 -4.32 9.71 -20.55
C ASN A 217 -3.91 8.64 -19.54
N ARG A 218 -2.65 8.21 -19.57
CA ARG A 218 -2.12 7.20 -18.65
C ARG A 218 -2.24 7.66 -17.19
N HIS A 219 -1.86 8.90 -16.88
CA HIS A 219 -1.96 9.45 -15.52
C HIS A 219 -3.41 9.47 -15.02
N ALA A 220 -4.34 9.98 -15.82
CA ALA A 220 -5.75 10.01 -15.46
C ALA A 220 -6.35 8.60 -15.29
N ILE A 221 -6.08 7.67 -16.20
CA ILE A 221 -6.54 6.27 -16.10
C ILE A 221 -5.95 5.58 -14.86
N TRP A 222 -4.65 5.78 -14.62
CA TRP A 222 -3.97 5.22 -13.45
C TRP A 222 -4.64 5.67 -12.16
N ASN A 223 -4.97 6.96 -12.03
CA ASN A 223 -5.65 7.51 -10.86
C ASN A 223 -7.07 6.96 -10.66
N VAL A 224 -7.81 6.70 -11.75
CA VAL A 224 -9.12 6.04 -11.64
C VAL A 224 -8.97 4.64 -11.03
N TYR A 225 -7.98 3.87 -11.50
CA TYR A 225 -7.73 2.53 -10.98
C TYR A 225 -7.15 2.54 -9.56
N LEU A 226 -6.26 3.47 -9.24
CA LEU A 226 -5.80 3.67 -7.87
C LEU A 226 -6.99 3.96 -6.95
N GLY A 227 -7.90 4.84 -7.35
CA GLY A 227 -9.15 5.11 -6.63
C GLY A 227 -9.98 3.85 -6.42
N LYS A 228 -10.15 3.03 -7.47
CA LYS A 228 -10.87 1.74 -7.41
C LYS A 228 -10.26 0.78 -6.38
N TYR A 229 -8.93 0.65 -6.33
CA TYR A 229 -8.26 -0.25 -5.38
C TYR A 229 -8.19 0.32 -3.98
N ALA A 230 -7.92 1.62 -3.82
CA ALA A 230 -7.94 2.29 -2.54
C ALA A 230 -9.34 2.20 -1.91
N ALA A 231 -10.40 2.42 -2.68
CA ALA A 231 -11.75 2.41 -2.13
C ALA A 231 -12.30 1.02 -1.77
N TYR A 232 -11.58 -0.06 -2.11
CA TYR A 232 -11.79 -1.39 -1.52
C TYR A 232 -11.23 -1.46 -0.08
N ARG A 233 -10.22 -0.65 0.23
CA ARG A 233 -9.45 -0.63 1.48
C ARG A 233 -9.86 0.47 2.45
N TYR A 234 -10.44 1.54 1.90
CA TYR A 234 -10.93 2.70 2.64
C TYR A 234 -12.45 2.76 2.52
N GLY A 235 -13.16 2.93 3.66
CA GLY A 235 -14.61 2.82 3.76
C GLY A 235 -15.42 3.94 3.09
N SER A 236 -14.74 4.90 2.45
CA SER A 236 -15.36 6.04 1.78
C SER A 236 -14.62 6.46 0.50
N VAL A 237 -15.37 7.04 -0.44
CA VAL A 237 -14.81 7.62 -1.67
C VAL A 237 -13.84 8.76 -1.35
N GLY A 238 -14.18 9.60 -0.37
CA GLY A 238 -13.37 10.76 0.00
C GLY A 238 -12.01 10.37 0.57
N GLU A 239 -11.96 9.38 1.47
CA GLU A 239 -10.67 8.89 1.99
C GLU A 239 -9.85 8.21 0.91
N ALA A 240 -10.47 7.36 0.07
CA ALA A 240 -9.77 6.74 -1.05
C ALA A 240 -9.16 7.79 -2.00
N MET A 241 -9.90 8.86 -2.30
CA MET A 241 -9.36 9.98 -3.09
C MET A 241 -8.18 10.67 -2.40
N GLY A 242 -8.30 10.97 -1.11
CA GLY A 242 -7.22 11.62 -0.35
C GLY A 242 -5.95 10.78 -0.33
N VAL A 243 -6.08 9.47 -0.12
CA VAL A 243 -4.94 8.55 -0.09
C VAL A 243 -4.28 8.45 -1.47
N VAL A 244 -5.06 8.35 -2.55
CA VAL A 244 -4.52 8.27 -3.91
C VAL A 244 -3.90 9.60 -4.36
N GLN A 245 -4.50 10.72 -3.98
CA GLN A 245 -3.92 12.03 -4.22
C GLN A 245 -2.56 12.14 -3.56
N GLY A 246 -2.44 11.83 -2.26
CA GLY A 246 -1.15 11.90 -1.58
C GLY A 246 -0.12 10.92 -2.16
N LEU A 247 -0.54 9.72 -2.60
CA LEU A 247 0.35 8.75 -3.26
C LEU A 247 0.90 9.31 -4.57
N THR A 248 0.05 9.93 -5.39
CA THR A 248 0.45 10.45 -6.68
C THR A 248 1.23 11.76 -6.55
N GLU A 249 0.93 12.60 -5.56
CA GLU A 249 1.79 13.73 -5.18
C GLU A 249 3.17 13.27 -4.70
N ALA A 250 3.22 12.20 -3.89
CA ALA A 250 4.47 11.57 -3.49
C ALA A 250 5.23 11.02 -4.72
N HIS A 251 4.54 10.40 -5.68
CA HIS A 251 5.15 9.93 -6.93
C HIS A 251 5.80 11.06 -7.77
N GLU A 252 5.29 12.29 -7.65
CA GLU A 252 5.85 13.46 -8.32
C GLU A 252 6.86 14.26 -7.44
N CYS A 253 7.23 13.80 -6.24
CA CYS A 253 8.03 14.58 -5.30
C CYS A 253 9.46 14.85 -5.79
N ASP A 254 10.11 13.85 -6.42
CA ASP A 254 11.53 13.87 -6.80
C ASP A 254 11.73 14.39 -8.24
N VAL A 255 10.69 14.97 -8.86
CA VAL A 255 10.79 15.58 -10.19
C VAL A 255 11.69 16.82 -10.12
N PRO A 256 12.80 16.87 -10.90
CA PRO A 256 13.72 18.01 -10.90
C PRO A 256 13.01 19.35 -11.16
N GLN A 257 13.47 20.44 -10.52
CA GLN A 257 12.85 21.77 -10.64
C GLN A 257 12.75 22.28 -12.10
N ASN A 258 13.70 21.91 -12.96
CA ASN A 258 13.66 22.24 -14.39
C ASN A 258 12.56 21.50 -15.17
N LYS A 259 11.77 20.65 -14.51
CA LYS A 259 10.59 19.95 -15.02
C LYS A 259 9.31 20.33 -14.26
N ALA A 260 9.27 21.47 -13.57
CA ALA A 260 8.10 21.91 -12.80
C ALA A 260 6.79 21.90 -13.61
N LEU A 261 6.82 22.36 -14.88
CA LEU A 261 5.65 22.33 -15.75
C LEU A 261 5.15 20.90 -16.04
N SER A 262 6.06 19.93 -16.23
CA SER A 262 5.71 18.52 -16.41
C SER A 262 5.02 18.00 -15.15
N LYS A 263 5.58 18.29 -13.97
CA LYS A 263 4.99 17.91 -12.69
C LYS A 263 3.58 18.51 -12.52
N ASP A 264 3.39 19.78 -12.82
CA ASP A 264 2.07 20.43 -12.71
C ASP A 264 1.04 19.79 -13.66
N MET A 265 1.47 19.41 -14.87
CA MET A 265 0.63 18.67 -15.82
C MET A 265 0.28 17.27 -15.29
N ASP A 266 1.24 16.54 -14.74
CA ASP A 266 1.02 15.20 -14.19
C ASP A 266 0.06 15.26 -12.99
N LEU A 267 0.26 16.20 -12.07
CA LEU A 267 -0.65 16.46 -10.95
C LEU A 267 -2.06 16.84 -11.40
N PHE A 268 -2.18 17.68 -12.44
CA PHE A 268 -3.47 18.02 -13.02
C PHE A 268 -4.17 16.79 -13.62
N ASN A 269 -3.46 15.97 -14.39
CA ASN A 269 -4.00 14.76 -15.00
C ASN A 269 -4.40 13.72 -13.94
N ASN A 270 -3.63 13.62 -12.86
CA ASN A 270 -3.96 12.79 -11.70
C ASN A 270 -5.30 13.23 -11.09
N LEU A 271 -5.50 14.54 -10.89
CA LEU A 271 -6.75 15.11 -10.38
C LEU A 271 -7.94 14.84 -11.30
N VAL A 272 -7.77 14.95 -12.62
CA VAL A 272 -8.84 14.61 -13.59
C VAL A 272 -9.31 13.17 -13.42
N GLY A 273 -8.36 12.23 -13.28
CA GLY A 273 -8.67 10.83 -13.02
C GLY A 273 -9.44 10.63 -11.71
N LEU A 274 -9.00 11.29 -10.63
CA LEU A 274 -9.66 11.22 -9.32
C LEU A 274 -11.09 11.79 -9.32
N LEU A 275 -11.30 12.93 -10.00
CA LEU A 275 -12.63 13.52 -10.15
C LEU A 275 -13.56 12.64 -10.98
N TYR A 276 -13.04 11.91 -11.97
CA TYR A 276 -13.85 10.95 -12.69
C TYR A 276 -14.16 9.71 -11.82
N PHE A 277 -13.17 9.19 -11.09
CA PHE A 277 -13.38 8.12 -10.11
C PHE A 277 -14.52 8.47 -9.14
N SER A 278 -14.53 9.68 -8.58
CA SER A 278 -15.56 10.08 -7.60
C SER A 278 -16.98 10.09 -8.19
N GLN A 279 -17.13 10.30 -9.49
CA GLN A 279 -18.43 10.29 -10.20
C GLN A 279 -18.94 8.85 -10.44
N ILE A 280 -18.03 7.92 -10.70
CA ILE A 280 -18.37 6.54 -11.07
C ILE A 280 -18.30 5.56 -9.89
N ALA A 281 -17.72 6.00 -8.78
CA ALA A 281 -17.62 5.27 -7.53
C ALA A 281 -18.95 5.29 -6.77
N GLN A 282 -19.39 4.12 -6.33
CA GLN A 282 -20.58 3.96 -5.49
C GLN A 282 -20.26 3.16 -4.26
N LYS A 283 -20.55 3.74 -3.09
CA LYS A 283 -20.54 3.02 -1.81
C LYS A 283 -21.68 2.01 -1.82
N TYR A 284 -21.38 0.75 -1.52
CA TYR A 284 -22.37 -0.31 -1.38
C TYR A 284 -22.05 -1.17 -0.16
N LYS A 285 -23.09 -1.73 0.44
CA LYS A 285 -22.95 -2.65 1.56
C LYS A 285 -22.68 -4.05 1.00
N LYS A 286 -21.48 -4.58 1.23
CA LYS A 286 -21.09 -5.94 0.80
C LYS A 286 -21.53 -6.97 1.82
N ASN A 287 -21.29 -6.70 3.11
CA ASN A 287 -21.71 -7.54 4.24
C ASN A 287 -22.33 -6.68 5.35
N ILE A 288 -22.84 -7.32 6.42
CA ILE A 288 -23.46 -6.63 7.57
C ILE A 288 -22.55 -5.53 8.13
N PHE A 289 -21.23 -5.75 8.07
CA PHE A 289 -20.17 -4.90 8.63
C PHE A 289 -19.23 -4.28 7.59
N ASP A 290 -19.45 -4.51 6.30
CA ASP A 290 -18.47 -4.16 5.28
C ASP A 290 -19.11 -3.26 4.21
N TYR A 291 -18.74 -1.99 4.23
CA TYR A 291 -19.06 -1.06 3.15
C TYR A 291 -17.87 -1.00 2.20
N ASN A 292 -18.10 -1.42 0.95
CA ASN A 292 -17.10 -1.31 -0.10
C ASN A 292 -17.49 -0.19 -1.05
N VAL A 293 -16.52 0.27 -1.83
CA VAL A 293 -16.78 1.10 -2.99
C VAL A 293 -16.57 0.27 -4.24
N LYS A 294 -17.56 0.28 -5.14
CA LYS A 294 -17.40 -0.28 -6.48
C LYS A 294 -17.34 0.83 -7.51
N VAL A 295 -16.52 0.62 -8.53
CA VAL A 295 -16.60 1.39 -9.76
C VAL A 295 -17.70 0.80 -10.63
N THR A 296 -18.64 1.63 -11.06
CA THR A 296 -19.81 1.21 -11.86
C THR A 296 -19.53 1.04 -13.34
N LYS A 297 -18.35 1.45 -13.78
CA LYS A 297 -17.91 1.44 -15.16
C LYS A 297 -16.93 0.32 -15.42
N THR A 298 -17.02 -0.25 -16.61
CA THR A 298 -16.04 -1.21 -17.13
C THR A 298 -14.73 -0.51 -17.47
N ASP A 299 -13.65 -1.28 -17.54
CA ASP A 299 -12.32 -0.76 -17.87
C ASP A 299 -12.28 -0.07 -19.26
N ASP A 300 -13.09 -0.54 -20.22
CA ASP A 300 -13.22 0.07 -21.55
C ASP A 300 -14.04 1.37 -21.54
N GLU A 301 -15.10 1.44 -20.73
CA GLU A 301 -15.86 2.69 -20.53
C GLU A 301 -14.98 3.76 -19.89
N ILE A 302 -14.17 3.39 -18.90
CA ILE A 302 -13.23 4.29 -18.23
C ILE A 302 -12.22 4.84 -19.25
N TYR A 303 -11.58 3.95 -20.01
CA TYR A 303 -10.61 4.35 -21.04
C TYR A 303 -11.24 5.28 -22.07
N THR A 304 -12.40 4.91 -22.61
CA THR A 304 -13.08 5.68 -23.65
C THR A 304 -13.45 7.07 -23.17
N TYR A 305 -13.94 7.19 -21.93
CA TYR A 305 -14.29 8.47 -21.34
C TYR A 305 -13.06 9.38 -21.17
N ILE A 306 -11.99 8.88 -20.53
CA ILE A 306 -10.78 9.67 -20.29
C ILE A 306 -10.13 10.10 -21.62
N LYS A 307 -10.04 9.19 -22.59
CA LYS A 307 -9.54 9.52 -23.94
C LYS A 307 -10.35 10.63 -24.58
N SER A 308 -11.68 10.56 -24.51
CA SER A 308 -12.56 11.59 -25.08
C SER A 308 -12.42 12.95 -24.40
N LEU A 309 -12.14 12.99 -23.09
CA LEU A 309 -11.85 14.23 -22.38
C LEU A 309 -10.57 14.88 -22.91
N ASN A 310 -9.49 14.10 -23.03
CA ASN A 310 -8.22 14.61 -23.52
C ASN A 310 -8.27 15.02 -25.00
N ASP A 311 -9.02 14.31 -25.84
CA ASP A 311 -9.26 14.71 -27.24
C ASP A 311 -10.01 16.05 -27.32
N ARG A 312 -10.91 16.34 -26.37
CA ARG A 312 -11.62 17.62 -26.27
C ARG A 312 -10.76 18.76 -25.72
N MET A 313 -9.77 18.47 -24.89
CA MET A 313 -8.90 19.47 -24.25
C MET A 313 -7.93 20.16 -25.22
N ALA A 314 -7.74 19.61 -26.43
CA ALA A 314 -6.88 20.19 -27.47
C ALA A 314 -7.45 21.44 -28.18
N ALA A 315 -8.63 21.93 -27.81
CA ALA A 315 -9.33 22.99 -28.55
C ALA A 315 -8.91 24.43 -28.23
N SER A 316 -7.90 24.69 -27.38
CA SER A 316 -7.42 26.07 -27.17
C SER A 316 -5.93 26.17 -26.78
N SER A 317 -5.04 25.80 -27.69
CA SER A 317 -3.61 26.17 -27.61
C SER A 317 -3.37 27.70 -27.47
N ALA A 318 -4.35 28.52 -27.87
CA ALA A 318 -4.33 29.97 -27.67
C ALA A 318 -4.65 30.44 -26.23
N GLU A 319 -5.26 29.61 -25.38
CA GLU A 319 -5.61 29.96 -23.99
C GLU A 319 -4.49 29.58 -23.00
N ILE A 320 -3.75 28.51 -23.29
CA ILE A 320 -2.65 28.01 -22.43
C ILE A 320 -1.43 28.95 -22.44
N SER A 321 -1.25 29.72 -23.52
CA SER A 321 -0.06 30.55 -23.73
C SER A 321 -0.13 31.96 -23.10
N ASN A 322 -1.26 32.40 -22.54
CA ASN A 322 -1.50 33.81 -22.19
C ASN A 322 -1.99 34.10 -20.75
N GLY A 323 -1.82 33.22 -19.76
CA GLY A 323 -2.13 33.61 -18.37
C GLY A 323 -1.72 32.63 -17.28
N PRO A 324 -1.52 33.11 -16.03
CA PRO A 324 -1.28 32.24 -14.89
C PRO A 324 -2.62 31.58 -14.49
N LEU A 325 -2.61 30.25 -14.34
CA LEU A 325 -3.56 29.50 -13.51
C LEU A 325 -5.04 29.94 -13.61
N ASN A 326 -5.65 29.78 -14.78
CA ASN A 326 -7.11 29.80 -14.93
C ASN A 326 -7.61 28.70 -15.89
N ILE A 327 -6.95 27.54 -15.86
CA ILE A 327 -7.46 26.31 -16.48
C ILE A 327 -8.41 25.64 -15.46
N LEU A 328 -9.47 26.38 -15.11
CA LEU A 328 -10.76 25.77 -14.85
C LEU A 328 -11.17 25.19 -16.21
N VAL A 329 -10.77 23.94 -16.46
CA VAL A 329 -11.24 23.19 -17.63
C VAL A 329 -12.75 23.22 -17.58
N ARG A 330 -13.36 24.09 -18.40
CA ARG A 330 -14.77 24.01 -18.71
C ARG A 330 -14.96 22.68 -19.41
N LEU A 331 -15.30 21.66 -18.62
CA LEU A 331 -16.10 20.55 -19.10
C LEU A 331 -17.38 21.19 -19.66
N LYS A 332 -17.41 21.44 -20.98
CA LYS A 332 -18.67 21.68 -21.69
C LYS A 332 -19.59 20.49 -21.50
#